data_AF-A0A6N2RFL3-F1
#
_entry.id   AF-A0A6N2RFL3-F1
#
_cell.length_a   1.000
_cell.length_b   1.000
_cell.length_c   1.000
_cell.angle_alpha   90.00
_cell.angle_beta   90.00
_cell.angle_gamma   90.00
#
_symmetry.space_group_name_H-M   'P 1'
#
loop_
_entity.id
_entity.type
_entity.pdbx_description
1 polymer ?
#
loop_
_entity_poly.entity_id
_entity_poly.type
_entity_poly.pdbx_seq_one_letter_code
_entity_poly.pdbx_strand_id
1 'polypeptide(L)'
;MKLIAGVDIGNSTTEVCIGSLEENGAFRFLASASRMTTGTKGTLPNVQGVKAALLEALEKIDCTLEDLDEVRLNEAAPVIGDTAMETITETIITESSMIGHNPSTPAGEGQAVGELIRLEHLYQAEREKPYLVIVPETFSYEAAADKLNQYIPEKNIRGLILQADEAVLVENRLKDNLPIVDEVRYIDRIPEGKQAAIEVALPGTGVRMLSNPYGIATLLGLDGEETRMVTPIAKSLVGKRSAVVIRTPHGNVQEHQLPAGEISIRGDREVSVSIDAGGVKIMKSLQKAGDILDIVGQPETNVGNMFHNIRENMAKVSGETKEKIRITDLLAVDTMAPVEISGSLAGETCMEKAVGIAAMVKTHHLPMEQIAEKLEEELHLKGKVAGVEAVMASLGALTTPGTQLPLAILDMGGGSTDAALLDADGTVKTTHQAGAGELVSMLIQTELGFKSRATAEQIKKYPLAKVESLFHMRLENGAMEFFQDSIDPRYYGHVVLLAPGELLKIEEDIPMERIRQVRREAKEKVFVTNALRALEKVAPEHNLKNISNVVLVGGSAEDFEIPEMLTQILAEYRIVCGRGNIRGQEGPRNAVATGLLLSSLGREEGL
;
A
#
# COMPACT_ATOMS: atom_id res chain seq x y z
N MET A 1 18.11 46.00 10.19
CA MET A 1 18.09 44.59 9.72
C MET A 1 16.65 44.13 9.82
N LYS A 2 16.09 43.60 8.74
CA LYS A 2 14.70 43.11 8.71
C LYS A 2 14.69 41.58 8.71
N LEU A 3 14.00 40.96 9.66
CA LEU A 3 13.84 39.51 9.78
C LEU A 3 12.52 39.09 9.16
N ILE A 4 12.57 38.18 8.19
CA ILE A 4 11.39 37.72 7.45
C ILE A 4 11.32 36.20 7.59
N ALA A 5 10.11 35.67 7.78
CA ALA A 5 9.85 34.24 7.74
C ALA A 5 8.97 33.89 6.53
N GLY A 6 9.40 32.92 5.72
CA GLY A 6 8.53 32.19 4.80
C GLY A 6 7.98 30.96 5.51
N VAL A 7 6.66 30.79 5.48
CA VAL A 7 5.94 29.71 6.16
C VAL A 7 5.06 29.00 5.16
N ASP A 8 5.36 27.74 4.92
CA ASP A 8 4.56 26.83 4.12
C ASP A 8 3.67 25.97 5.01
N ILE A 9 2.35 26.08 4.85
CA ILE A 9 1.39 25.19 5.50
C ILE A 9 1.02 24.09 4.50
N GLY A 10 1.70 22.96 4.58
CA GLY A 10 1.41 21.76 3.80
C GLY A 10 0.35 20.86 4.45
N ASN A 11 -0.09 19.83 3.71
CA ASN A 11 -1.09 18.86 4.20
C ASN A 11 -0.57 18.01 5.38
N SER A 12 0.73 17.74 5.43
CA SER A 12 1.36 16.91 6.47
C SER A 12 2.34 17.68 7.33
N THR A 13 3.10 18.60 6.73
CA THR A 13 4.15 19.39 7.41
C THR A 13 3.90 20.88 7.24
N THR A 14 4.18 21.62 8.31
CA THR A 14 4.30 23.09 8.31
C THR A 14 5.78 23.43 8.38
N GLU A 15 6.30 24.08 7.34
CA GLU A 15 7.73 24.30 7.14
C GLU A 15 8.05 25.80 7.16
N VAL A 16 9.13 26.17 7.85
CA VAL A 16 9.53 27.56 8.06
C VAL A 16 10.93 27.78 7.51
N CYS A 17 11.16 28.92 6.89
CA CYS A 17 12.46 29.43 6.51
C CYS A 17 12.59 30.89 7.00
N ILE A 18 13.62 31.19 7.79
CA ILE A 18 13.92 32.54 8.26
C ILE A 18 15.11 33.09 7.50
N GLY A 19 15.02 34.35 7.09
CA GLY A 19 16.16 35.09 6.56
C GLY A 19 16.18 36.53 7.01
N SER A 20 17.34 37.14 6.84
CA SER A 20 17.59 38.54 7.14
C SER A 20 17.88 39.34 5.89
N LEU A 21 17.26 40.51 5.80
CA LEU A 21 17.60 41.55 4.84
C LEU A 21 18.33 42.68 5.57
N GLU A 22 19.61 42.87 5.24
CA GLU A 22 20.42 43.99 5.73
C GLU A 22 20.05 45.29 4.99
N GLU A 23 20.35 46.45 5.58
CA GLU A 23 20.05 47.77 4.99
C GLU A 23 20.82 48.04 3.69
N ASN A 24 21.95 47.36 3.50
CA ASN A 24 22.75 47.39 2.27
C ASN A 24 22.15 46.53 1.13
N GLY A 25 21.01 45.87 1.37
CA GLY A 25 20.35 44.95 0.43
C GLY A 25 20.90 43.53 0.43
N ALA A 26 21.88 43.20 1.27
CA ALA A 26 22.39 41.85 1.41
C ALA A 26 21.35 40.96 2.10
N PHE A 27 21.11 39.79 1.52
CA PHE A 27 20.17 38.82 2.03
C PHE A 27 20.88 37.54 2.45
N ARG A 28 20.46 36.96 3.59
CA ARG A 28 20.99 35.69 4.09
C ARG A 28 19.86 34.82 4.61
N PHE A 29 19.94 33.53 4.30
CA PHE A 29 19.17 32.50 5.00
C PHE A 29 19.79 32.26 6.38
N LEU A 30 18.97 32.14 7.41
CA LEU A 30 19.43 32.02 8.79
C LEU A 30 19.04 30.68 9.41
N ALA A 31 17.77 30.29 9.34
CA ALA A 31 17.27 29.07 9.96
C ALA A 31 16.09 28.47 9.21
N SER A 32 15.81 27.20 9.48
CA SER A 32 14.62 26.49 9.04
C SER A 32 14.10 25.58 10.14
N ALA A 33 12.82 25.23 10.05
CA ALA A 33 12.17 24.26 10.92
C ALA A 33 11.04 23.54 10.18
N SER A 34 10.65 22.38 10.68
CA SER A 34 9.51 21.62 10.16
C SER A 34 8.81 20.91 11.31
N ARG A 35 7.48 21.04 11.34
CA ARG A 35 6.60 20.38 12.31
C ARG A 35 5.44 19.74 11.58
N MET A 36 4.78 18.78 12.23
CA MET A 36 3.51 18.24 11.73
C MET A 36 2.45 19.34 11.67
N THR A 37 1.70 19.39 10.58
CA THR A 37 0.58 20.33 10.43
C THR A 37 -0.50 20.02 11.46
N THR A 38 -0.98 21.05 12.15
CA THR A 38 -2.03 20.94 13.17
C THR A 38 -3.41 21.13 12.53
N GLY A 39 -4.22 20.08 12.51
CA GLY A 39 -5.52 20.08 11.84
C GLY A 39 -5.41 20.02 10.31
N THR A 40 -6.50 20.32 9.61
CA THR A 40 -6.53 20.32 8.14
C THR A 40 -5.87 21.59 7.58
N LYS A 41 -5.15 21.50 6.47
CA LYS A 41 -4.56 22.65 5.77
C LYS A 41 -5.63 23.71 5.45
N GLY A 42 -5.32 24.97 5.77
CA GLY A 42 -6.23 26.11 5.59
C GLY A 42 -7.27 26.29 6.70
N THR A 43 -7.10 25.65 7.86
CA THR A 43 -8.01 25.82 9.00
C THR A 43 -7.32 26.54 10.17
N LEU A 44 -8.09 27.19 11.04
CA LEU A 44 -7.57 27.95 12.19
C LEU A 44 -6.61 27.16 13.11
N PRO A 45 -6.77 25.84 13.34
CA PRO A 45 -5.77 25.05 14.05
C PRO A 45 -4.33 25.16 13.51
N ASN A 46 -4.13 25.49 12.23
CA ASN A 46 -2.79 25.64 11.64
C ASN A 46 -1.97 26.74 12.31
N VAL A 47 -2.60 27.76 12.91
CA VAL A 47 -1.92 28.86 13.63
C VAL A 47 -0.99 28.32 14.72
N GLN A 48 -1.39 27.27 15.44
CA GLN A 48 -0.57 26.66 16.49
C GLN A 48 0.64 25.92 15.91
N GLY A 49 0.47 25.24 14.78
CA GLY A 49 1.55 24.57 14.05
C GLY A 49 2.58 25.56 13.50
N VAL A 50 2.10 26.67 12.91
CA VAL A 50 2.94 27.79 12.47
C VAL A 50 3.73 28.38 13.63
N LYS A 51 3.07 28.69 14.75
CA LYS A 51 3.73 29.19 15.96
C LYS A 51 4.84 28.26 16.43
N ALA A 52 4.56 26.96 16.54
CA ALA A 52 5.53 25.98 17.00
C ALA A 52 6.75 25.87 16.07
N ALA A 53 6.52 25.88 14.74
CA ALA A 53 7.61 25.83 13.77
C ALA A 53 8.44 27.13 13.74
N LEU A 54 7.80 28.30 13.90
CA LEU A 54 8.51 29.58 14.02
C LEU A 54 9.40 29.62 15.25
N LEU A 55 8.88 29.21 16.41
CA LEU A 55 9.66 29.18 17.66
C LEU A 55 10.89 28.28 17.54
N GLU A 56 10.76 27.09 16.94
CA GLU A 56 11.89 26.19 16.70
C GLU A 56 12.94 26.79 15.75
N ALA A 57 12.51 27.50 14.69
CA ALA A 57 13.44 28.14 13.77
C ALA A 57 14.16 29.34 14.42
N LEU A 58 13.45 30.12 15.24
CA LEU A 58 13.99 31.29 15.95
C LEU A 58 14.95 30.89 17.08
N GLU A 59 14.69 29.79 17.77
CA GLU A 59 15.58 29.24 18.82
C GLU A 59 16.98 28.93 18.26
N LYS A 60 17.10 28.50 17.01
CA LYS A 60 18.39 28.21 16.35
C LYS A 60 19.24 29.46 16.10
N ILE A 61 18.66 30.64 16.18
CA ILE A 61 19.33 31.94 15.92
C ILE A 61 19.24 32.88 17.13
N ASP A 62 18.85 32.36 18.30
CA ASP A 62 18.71 33.11 19.56
C ASP A 62 17.78 34.34 19.44
N CYS A 63 16.73 34.23 18.62
CA CYS A 63 15.71 35.28 18.44
C CYS A 63 14.35 34.86 19.03
N THR A 64 13.46 35.82 19.17
CA THR A 64 12.08 35.65 19.63
C THR A 64 11.08 36.05 18.54
N LEU A 65 9.79 35.78 18.76
CA LEU A 65 8.74 36.19 17.81
C LEU A 65 8.68 37.72 17.66
N GLU A 66 9.04 38.48 18.69
CA GLU A 66 9.02 39.96 18.66
C GLU A 66 10.09 40.55 17.73
N ASP A 67 11.13 39.78 17.42
CA ASP A 67 12.20 40.19 16.51
C ASP A 67 11.82 40.00 15.03
N LEU A 68 10.67 39.36 14.74
CA LEU A 68 10.23 39.01 13.40
C LEU A 68 9.35 40.12 12.82
N ASP A 69 9.80 40.75 11.73
CA ASP A 69 9.09 41.88 11.11
C ASP A 69 7.90 41.44 10.24
N GLU A 70 8.00 40.27 9.60
CA GLU A 70 7.02 39.84 8.60
C GLU A 70 6.98 38.30 8.48
N VAL A 71 5.77 37.75 8.46
CA VAL A 71 5.51 36.34 8.15
C VAL A 71 4.79 36.26 6.81
N ARG A 72 5.37 35.50 5.87
CA ARG A 72 4.80 35.22 4.57
C ARG A 72 4.24 33.82 4.54
N LEU A 73 2.94 33.69 4.27
CA LEU A 73 2.25 32.41 4.14
C LEU A 73 2.05 32.09 2.67
N ASN A 74 2.17 30.83 2.26
CA ASN A 74 1.79 30.43 0.90
C ASN A 74 0.29 30.59 0.66
N GLU A 75 -0.07 31.05 -0.53
CA GLU A 75 -1.42 30.85 -1.04
C GLU A 75 -1.53 29.42 -1.56
N ALA A 76 -2.26 28.60 -0.83
CA ALA A 76 -2.50 27.22 -1.21
C ALA A 76 -3.94 27.00 -1.66
N ALA A 77 -4.10 26.31 -2.78
CA ALA A 77 -5.38 25.70 -3.11
C ALA A 77 -5.58 24.48 -2.21
N PRO A 78 -6.76 24.24 -1.63
CA PRO A 78 -6.98 23.03 -0.86
C PRO A 78 -7.04 21.87 -1.82
N VAL A 79 -6.10 20.95 -1.64
CA VAL A 79 -6.06 19.67 -2.33
C VAL A 79 -6.33 18.60 -1.29
N ILE A 80 -7.52 18.00 -1.37
CA ILE A 80 -7.87 16.84 -0.55
C ILE A 80 -7.88 15.62 -1.45
N GLY A 81 -7.07 14.65 -1.07
CA GLY A 81 -7.09 13.31 -1.63
C GLY A 81 -7.74 12.33 -0.65
N ASP A 82 -8.34 11.27 -1.19
CA ASP A 82 -8.71 10.08 -0.43
C ASP A 82 -8.52 8.84 -1.32
N THR A 83 -8.55 7.66 -0.71
CA THR A 83 -8.25 6.40 -1.36
C THR A 83 -9.26 5.33 -1.00
N ALA A 84 -9.65 4.50 -1.97
CA ALA A 84 -10.53 3.36 -1.79
C ALA A 84 -9.99 2.12 -2.50
N MET A 85 -10.40 0.94 -2.02
CA MET A 85 -10.08 -0.34 -2.62
C MET A 85 -11.37 -1.07 -2.97
N GLU A 86 -11.43 -1.68 -4.14
CA GLU A 86 -12.51 -2.59 -4.53
C GLU A 86 -11.97 -3.93 -4.97
N THR A 87 -12.50 -5.01 -4.39
CA THR A 87 -12.22 -6.38 -4.85
C THR A 87 -13.13 -6.69 -6.03
N ILE A 88 -12.55 -7.16 -7.14
CA ILE A 88 -13.27 -7.37 -8.41
C ILE A 88 -13.45 -8.84 -8.77
N THR A 89 -12.83 -9.75 -8.02
CA THR A 89 -13.01 -11.19 -8.16
C THR A 89 -13.25 -11.86 -6.81
N GLU A 90 -13.99 -12.96 -6.82
CA GLU A 90 -14.13 -13.83 -5.66
C GLU A 90 -13.95 -15.29 -6.05
N THR A 91 -13.34 -16.07 -5.15
CA THR A 91 -13.24 -17.51 -5.25
C THR A 91 -14.18 -18.13 -4.23
N ILE A 92 -15.03 -19.05 -4.69
CA ILE A 92 -15.97 -19.79 -3.84
C ILE A 92 -15.67 -21.28 -3.94
N ILE A 93 -15.53 -21.95 -2.79
CA ILE A 93 -15.54 -23.41 -2.68
C ILE A 93 -16.97 -23.86 -2.38
N THR A 94 -17.55 -24.65 -3.29
CA THR A 94 -18.86 -25.29 -3.03
C THR A 94 -18.68 -26.67 -2.39
N GLU A 95 -19.64 -27.04 -1.53
CA GLU A 95 -19.79 -28.36 -0.91
C GLU A 95 -18.57 -28.87 -0.12
N SER A 96 -17.74 -27.97 0.42
CA SER A 96 -16.55 -28.37 1.18
C SER A 96 -15.61 -29.27 0.37
N SER A 97 -15.50 -29.04 -0.94
CA SER A 97 -14.85 -29.94 -1.90
C SER A 97 -13.32 -30.00 -1.82
N MET A 98 -12.68 -29.16 -0.99
CA MET A 98 -11.22 -29.09 -0.88
C MET A 98 -10.77 -28.62 0.51
N ILE A 99 -9.64 -29.14 0.97
CA ILE A 99 -8.82 -28.59 2.07
C ILE A 99 -7.45 -28.25 1.50
N GLY A 100 -7.03 -27.00 1.64
CA GLY A 100 -5.81 -26.50 1.03
C GLY A 100 -5.16 -25.36 1.80
N HIS A 101 -5.29 -25.31 3.14
CA HIS A 101 -4.65 -24.27 3.95
C HIS A 101 -3.13 -24.42 4.06
N ASN A 102 -2.59 -25.59 3.69
CA ASN A 102 -1.16 -25.88 3.65
C ASN A 102 -0.46 -25.63 5.01
N PRO A 103 -0.74 -26.47 6.03
CA PRO A 103 -0.16 -26.33 7.35
C PRO A 103 1.37 -26.38 7.32
N SER A 104 2.00 -25.85 8.38
CA SER A 104 3.47 -25.80 8.47
C SER A 104 4.08 -27.16 8.81
N THR A 105 3.33 -27.98 9.55
CA THR A 105 3.77 -29.25 10.15
C THR A 105 3.00 -30.50 9.69
N PRO A 106 2.57 -30.65 8.41
CA PRO A 106 1.95 -31.89 7.98
C PRO A 106 2.96 -33.04 8.08
N ALA A 107 2.45 -34.23 8.37
CA ALA A 107 3.24 -35.40 8.70
C ALA A 107 3.01 -36.57 7.75
N GLY A 108 3.97 -37.48 7.76
CA GLY A 108 4.07 -38.57 6.80
C GLY A 108 4.33 -38.06 5.39
N GLU A 109 4.16 -38.96 4.42
CA GLU A 109 4.35 -38.64 3.01
C GLU A 109 3.53 -39.56 2.11
N GLY A 110 3.25 -39.09 0.90
CA GLY A 110 2.63 -39.86 -0.15
C GLY A 110 1.20 -39.44 -0.45
N GLN A 111 0.52 -40.30 -1.20
CA GLN A 111 -0.82 -40.06 -1.72
C GLN A 111 -1.73 -41.21 -1.34
N ALA A 112 -2.96 -40.89 -0.96
CA ALA A 112 -3.95 -41.87 -0.61
C ALA A 112 -5.34 -41.46 -1.09
N VAL A 113 -6.17 -42.47 -1.36
CA VAL A 113 -7.56 -42.31 -1.73
C VAL A 113 -8.37 -43.22 -0.82
N GLY A 114 -9.48 -42.71 -0.30
CA GLY A 114 -10.36 -43.46 0.56
C GLY A 114 -11.69 -42.76 0.80
N GLU A 115 -12.61 -43.47 1.43
CA GLU A 115 -13.85 -42.88 1.95
C GLU A 115 -13.58 -42.18 3.27
N LEU A 116 -14.16 -40.99 3.43
CA LEU A 116 -14.05 -40.20 4.66
C LEU A 116 -14.85 -40.86 5.78
N ILE A 117 -14.21 -41.10 6.92
CA ILE A 117 -14.86 -41.66 8.11
C ILE A 117 -14.35 -40.95 9.37
N ARG A 118 -15.23 -40.66 10.31
CA ARG A 118 -14.81 -40.10 11.60
C ARG A 118 -14.19 -41.18 12.47
N LEU A 119 -13.21 -40.82 13.29
CA LEU A 119 -12.53 -41.75 14.20
C LEU A 119 -13.53 -42.43 15.15
N GLU A 120 -14.59 -41.74 15.57
CA GLU A 120 -15.66 -42.33 16.39
C GLU A 120 -16.43 -43.44 15.68
N HIS A 121 -16.56 -43.37 14.36
CA HIS A 121 -17.36 -44.29 13.55
C HIS A 121 -16.52 -45.40 12.91
N LEU A 122 -15.20 -45.42 13.12
CA LEU A 122 -14.28 -46.37 12.51
C LEU A 122 -14.61 -47.84 12.79
N TYR A 123 -15.30 -48.14 13.90
CA TYR A 123 -15.78 -49.50 14.19
C TYR A 123 -16.77 -50.05 13.15
N GLN A 124 -17.48 -49.18 12.43
CA GLN A 124 -18.45 -49.51 11.38
C GLN A 124 -17.78 -49.75 10.02
N ALA A 125 -16.49 -49.43 9.88
CA ALA A 125 -15.77 -49.51 8.61
C ALA A 125 -15.70 -50.95 8.07
N GLU A 126 -15.82 -51.11 6.75
CA GLU A 126 -15.58 -52.38 6.08
C GLU A 126 -14.08 -52.70 6.01
N ARG A 127 -13.74 -53.98 5.91
CA ARG A 127 -12.35 -54.43 6.05
C ARG A 127 -11.46 -54.02 4.87
N GLU A 128 -11.95 -54.23 3.66
CA GLU A 128 -11.19 -54.09 2.40
C GLU A 128 -11.24 -52.66 1.83
N LYS A 129 -12.27 -51.88 2.21
CA LYS A 129 -12.51 -50.55 1.66
C LYS A 129 -11.50 -49.54 2.23
N PRO A 130 -10.82 -48.74 1.40
CA PRO A 130 -9.85 -47.76 1.90
C PRO A 130 -10.55 -46.57 2.55
N TYR A 131 -10.02 -46.11 3.69
CA TYR A 131 -10.57 -44.98 4.46
C TYR A 131 -9.55 -43.88 4.70
N LEU A 132 -10.04 -42.63 4.69
CA LEU A 132 -9.36 -41.45 5.22
C LEU A 132 -10.04 -41.05 6.52
N VAL A 133 -9.31 -41.09 7.64
CA VAL A 133 -9.89 -40.93 8.97
C VAL A 133 -9.82 -39.49 9.43
N ILE A 134 -10.97 -38.96 9.84
CA ILE A 134 -11.15 -37.63 10.37
C ILE A 134 -11.04 -37.69 11.90
N VAL A 135 -10.12 -36.92 12.48
CA VAL A 135 -9.81 -36.91 13.90
C VAL A 135 -10.10 -35.52 14.48
N PRO A 136 -11.20 -35.35 15.24
CA PRO A 136 -11.50 -34.10 15.91
C PRO A 136 -10.59 -33.86 17.12
N GLU A 137 -10.50 -32.60 17.56
CA GLU A 137 -9.66 -32.16 18.69
C GLU A 137 -10.10 -32.74 20.06
N THR A 138 -11.25 -33.40 20.11
CA THR A 138 -11.74 -34.10 21.31
C THR A 138 -10.88 -35.31 21.68
N PHE A 139 -10.08 -35.82 20.75
CA PHE A 139 -9.08 -36.87 21.00
C PHE A 139 -7.70 -36.24 21.18
N SER A 140 -7.00 -36.61 22.25
CA SER A 140 -5.56 -36.33 22.35
C SER A 140 -4.79 -37.15 21.31
N TYR A 141 -3.63 -36.65 20.86
CA TYR A 141 -2.76 -37.39 19.94
C TYR A 141 -2.46 -38.82 20.39
N GLU A 142 -2.25 -39.06 21.70
CA GLU A 142 -1.98 -40.40 22.24
C GLU A 142 -3.19 -41.33 22.06
N ALA A 143 -4.38 -40.85 22.46
CA ALA A 143 -5.60 -41.63 22.36
C ALA A 143 -6.00 -41.89 20.89
N ALA A 144 -5.77 -40.92 20.00
CA ALA A 144 -5.98 -41.07 18.57
C ALA A 144 -5.03 -42.12 17.98
N ALA A 145 -3.72 -42.02 18.25
CA ALA A 145 -2.72 -42.96 17.75
C ALA A 145 -2.97 -44.39 18.27
N ASP A 146 -3.31 -44.56 19.55
CA ASP A 146 -3.61 -45.86 20.14
C ASP A 146 -4.82 -46.51 19.49
N LYS A 147 -5.91 -45.76 19.29
CA LYS A 147 -7.10 -46.27 18.59
C LYS A 147 -6.77 -46.63 17.14
N LEU A 148 -6.07 -45.77 16.42
CA LEU A 148 -5.68 -46.02 15.04
C LEU A 148 -4.83 -47.30 14.95
N ASN A 149 -3.84 -47.48 15.83
CA ASN A 149 -2.99 -48.67 15.89
C ASN A 149 -3.73 -49.98 16.22
N GLN A 150 -4.90 -49.90 16.86
CA GLN A 150 -5.78 -51.05 17.07
C GLN A 150 -6.53 -51.42 15.79
N TYR A 151 -6.96 -50.43 15.00
CA TYR A 151 -7.73 -50.65 13.78
C TYR A 151 -6.88 -50.87 12.53
N ILE A 152 -5.65 -50.37 12.46
CA ILE A 152 -4.74 -50.54 11.29
C ILE A 152 -4.60 -52.02 10.84
N PRO A 153 -4.42 -53.00 11.74
CA PRO A 153 -4.35 -54.42 11.33
C PRO A 153 -5.69 -54.98 10.81
N GLU A 154 -6.81 -54.33 11.16
CA GLU A 154 -8.14 -54.81 10.88
C GLU A 154 -8.83 -54.06 9.74
N LYS A 155 -8.46 -52.82 9.46
CA LYS A 155 -9.15 -51.90 8.56
C LYS A 155 -8.14 -51.23 7.64
N ASN A 156 -8.53 -50.98 6.39
CA ASN A 156 -7.67 -50.35 5.40
C ASN A 156 -7.64 -48.82 5.57
N ILE A 157 -6.87 -48.33 6.55
CA ILE A 157 -6.67 -46.90 6.81
C ILE A 157 -5.53 -46.39 5.93
N ARG A 158 -5.75 -45.29 5.19
CA ARG A 158 -4.81 -44.81 4.16
C ARG A 158 -4.30 -43.39 4.35
N GLY A 159 -4.94 -42.60 5.21
CA GLY A 159 -4.51 -41.24 5.52
C GLY A 159 -5.38 -40.63 6.60
N LEU A 160 -4.92 -39.53 7.20
CA LEU A 160 -5.60 -38.89 8.33
C LEU A 160 -5.79 -37.39 8.09
N ILE A 161 -6.90 -36.87 8.63
CA ILE A 161 -7.22 -35.44 8.64
C ILE A 161 -7.50 -35.04 10.09
N LEU A 162 -6.67 -34.17 10.67
CA LEU A 162 -6.71 -33.79 12.07
C LEU A 162 -7.17 -32.34 12.22
N GLN A 163 -7.93 -32.07 13.28
CA GLN A 163 -8.30 -30.71 13.67
C GLN A 163 -7.17 -29.99 14.42
N ALA A 164 -6.49 -30.69 15.33
CA ALA A 164 -5.40 -30.17 16.15
C ALA A 164 -4.04 -30.22 15.41
N ASP A 165 -3.12 -29.31 15.74
CA ASP A 165 -1.72 -29.29 15.28
C ASP A 165 -0.90 -30.41 15.95
N GLU A 166 -1.20 -31.64 15.57
CA GLU A 166 -0.66 -32.85 16.18
C GLU A 166 -0.24 -33.91 15.14
N ALA A 167 -0.18 -33.58 13.84
CA ALA A 167 0.11 -34.57 12.79
C ALA A 167 1.43 -35.32 13.07
N VAL A 168 2.50 -34.58 13.38
CA VAL A 168 3.82 -35.17 13.65
C VAL A 168 3.81 -36.05 14.91
N LEU A 169 3.03 -35.67 15.93
CA LEU A 169 2.94 -36.43 17.18
C LEU A 169 2.23 -37.76 16.98
N VAL A 170 1.16 -37.76 16.18
CA VAL A 170 0.42 -38.95 15.80
C VAL A 170 1.27 -39.84 14.89
N GLU A 171 1.86 -39.29 13.83
CA GLU A 171 2.68 -40.05 12.86
C GLU A 171 3.79 -40.86 13.53
N ASN A 172 4.56 -40.24 14.42
CA ASN A 172 5.66 -40.88 15.16
C ASN A 172 5.24 -42.07 16.03
N ARG A 173 3.94 -42.26 16.25
CA ARG A 173 3.36 -43.32 17.08
C ARG A 173 2.58 -44.34 16.27
N LEU A 174 2.33 -44.11 14.99
CA LEU A 174 1.65 -45.08 14.12
C LEU A 174 2.60 -46.19 13.71
N LYS A 175 2.04 -47.39 13.51
CA LYS A 175 2.79 -48.55 12.99
C LYS A 175 3.09 -48.44 11.49
N ASP A 176 2.22 -47.74 10.76
CA ASP A 176 2.31 -47.53 9.32
C ASP A 176 2.52 -46.03 9.03
N ASN A 177 3.35 -45.73 8.03
CA ASN A 177 3.51 -44.37 7.54
C ASN A 177 2.29 -43.98 6.69
N LEU A 178 1.58 -42.94 7.10
CA LEU A 178 0.37 -42.44 6.46
C LEU A 178 0.51 -40.94 6.16
N PRO A 179 -0.02 -40.43 5.05
CA PRO A 179 -0.15 -38.98 4.84
C PRO A 179 -1.15 -38.38 5.81
N ILE A 180 -0.75 -37.32 6.52
CA ILE A 180 -1.54 -36.63 7.54
C ILE A 180 -1.58 -35.12 7.27
N VAL A 181 -2.79 -34.58 7.20
CA VAL A 181 -3.05 -33.13 7.17
C VAL A 181 -3.69 -32.73 8.49
N ASP A 182 -3.13 -31.75 9.19
CA ASP A 182 -3.62 -31.20 10.45
C ASP A 182 -4.11 -29.75 10.32
N GLU A 183 -4.45 -29.12 11.46
CA GLU A 183 -4.93 -27.74 11.56
C GLU A 183 -6.23 -27.46 10.78
N VAL A 184 -7.06 -28.48 10.54
CA VAL A 184 -8.31 -28.31 9.81
C VAL A 184 -9.38 -27.71 10.72
N ARG A 185 -9.50 -26.37 10.69
CA ARG A 185 -10.35 -25.56 11.59
C ARG A 185 -11.80 -26.03 11.67
N TYR A 186 -12.45 -26.31 10.54
CA TYR A 186 -13.86 -26.71 10.47
C TYR A 186 -14.01 -28.20 10.16
N ILE A 187 -13.35 -29.05 10.96
CA ILE A 187 -13.36 -30.51 10.79
C ILE A 187 -14.78 -31.09 10.70
N ASP A 188 -15.75 -30.49 11.40
CA ASP A 188 -17.13 -30.95 11.42
C ASP A 188 -17.88 -30.78 10.10
N ARG A 189 -17.42 -29.86 9.24
CA ARG A 189 -18.02 -29.60 7.93
C ARG A 189 -17.54 -30.57 6.84
N ILE A 190 -16.61 -31.47 7.16
CA ILE A 190 -16.14 -32.51 6.24
C ILE A 190 -17.24 -33.57 6.07
N PRO A 191 -17.68 -33.86 4.82
CA PRO A 191 -18.76 -34.80 4.58
C PRO A 191 -18.30 -36.27 4.71
N GLU A 192 -18.77 -36.95 5.75
CA GLU A 192 -18.53 -38.38 5.96
C GLU A 192 -19.16 -39.24 4.86
N GLY A 193 -18.55 -40.37 4.53
CA GLY A 193 -19.01 -41.30 3.48
C GLY A 193 -18.73 -40.85 2.04
N LYS A 194 -18.03 -39.73 1.84
CA LYS A 194 -17.58 -39.27 0.51
C LYS A 194 -16.18 -39.79 0.20
N GLN A 195 -15.93 -40.05 -1.08
CA GLN A 195 -14.59 -40.40 -1.55
C GLN A 195 -13.72 -39.15 -1.58
N ALA A 196 -12.50 -39.25 -1.06
CA ALA A 196 -11.53 -38.16 -1.06
C ALA A 196 -10.12 -38.67 -1.35
N ALA A 197 -9.27 -37.75 -1.76
CA ALA A 197 -7.85 -37.98 -1.99
C ALA A 197 -7.05 -37.01 -1.13
N ILE A 198 -6.00 -37.51 -0.49
CA ILE A 198 -5.05 -36.76 0.32
C ILE A 198 -3.65 -36.92 -0.28
N GLU A 199 -2.89 -35.83 -0.30
CA GLU A 199 -1.49 -35.85 -0.72
C GLU A 199 -0.67 -35.00 0.25
N VAL A 200 0.42 -35.57 0.75
CA VAL A 200 1.43 -34.88 1.55
C VAL A 200 2.79 -35.07 0.89
N ALA A 201 3.36 -33.97 0.43
CA ALA A 201 4.66 -33.94 -0.22
C ALA A 201 5.81 -33.88 0.79
N LEU A 202 6.98 -34.36 0.34
CA LEU A 202 8.24 -34.24 1.06
C LEU A 202 8.55 -32.77 1.40
N PRO A 203 9.22 -32.50 2.55
CA PRO A 203 9.68 -31.16 2.88
C PRO A 203 10.47 -30.51 1.74
N GLY A 204 10.12 -29.26 1.40
CA GLY A 204 10.71 -28.51 0.28
C GLY A 204 10.16 -28.84 -1.11
N THR A 205 9.15 -29.73 -1.21
CA THR A 205 8.43 -30.02 -2.46
C THR A 205 6.94 -29.73 -2.33
N GLY A 206 6.24 -29.67 -3.47
CA GLY A 206 4.79 -29.50 -3.51
C GLY A 206 4.06 -30.75 -3.99
N VAL A 207 2.76 -30.81 -3.72
CA VAL A 207 1.85 -31.82 -4.26
C VAL A 207 1.90 -31.81 -5.79
N ARG A 208 1.75 -32.97 -6.41
CA ARG A 208 1.86 -33.15 -7.87
C ARG A 208 0.62 -33.76 -8.47
N MET A 209 -0.05 -34.67 -7.75
CA MET A 209 -1.27 -35.30 -8.25
C MET A 209 -2.47 -34.39 -8.02
N LEU A 210 -2.63 -33.83 -6.82
CA LEU A 210 -3.76 -32.96 -6.50
C LEU A 210 -3.63 -31.56 -7.11
N SER A 211 -2.43 -31.10 -7.48
CA SER A 211 -2.25 -29.86 -8.25
C SER A 211 -2.40 -30.04 -9.76
N ASN A 212 -2.69 -31.26 -10.23
CA ASN A 212 -2.85 -31.59 -11.64
C ASN A 212 -4.28 -32.07 -11.90
N PRO A 213 -5.06 -31.44 -12.80
CA PRO A 213 -6.44 -31.88 -13.09
C PRO A 213 -6.53 -33.37 -13.45
N TYR A 214 -5.57 -33.88 -14.23
CA TYR A 214 -5.52 -35.31 -14.57
C TYR A 214 -5.07 -36.20 -13.41
N GLY A 215 -4.29 -35.64 -12.47
CA GLY A 215 -3.92 -36.34 -11.25
C GLY A 215 -5.13 -36.52 -10.33
N ILE A 216 -5.93 -35.46 -10.12
CA ILE A 216 -7.22 -35.54 -9.43
C ILE A 216 -8.14 -36.56 -10.12
N ALA A 217 -8.25 -36.48 -11.46
CA ALA A 217 -9.09 -37.40 -12.23
C ALA A 217 -8.66 -38.86 -12.07
N THR A 218 -7.35 -39.12 -12.02
CA THR A 218 -6.78 -40.46 -11.79
C THR A 218 -7.08 -40.97 -10.39
N LEU A 219 -6.94 -40.12 -9.37
CA LEU A 219 -7.14 -40.50 -7.97
C LEU A 219 -8.62 -40.71 -7.63
N LEU A 220 -9.50 -39.85 -8.13
CA LEU A 220 -10.93 -39.87 -7.79
C LEU A 220 -11.81 -40.56 -8.84
N GLY A 221 -11.24 -41.03 -9.95
CA GLY A 221 -11.95 -41.70 -11.03
C GLY A 221 -13.00 -40.79 -11.68
N LEU A 222 -12.55 -39.62 -12.13
CA LEU A 222 -13.40 -38.60 -12.75
C LEU A 222 -13.53 -38.81 -14.26
N ASP A 223 -14.68 -38.44 -14.81
CA ASP A 223 -14.89 -38.36 -16.26
C ASP A 223 -14.33 -37.05 -16.88
N GLY A 224 -14.47 -36.88 -18.19
CA GLY A 224 -13.91 -35.72 -18.91
C GLY A 224 -14.55 -34.38 -18.55
N GLU A 225 -15.83 -34.35 -18.20
CA GLU A 225 -16.52 -33.12 -17.80
C GLU A 225 -16.20 -32.80 -16.33
N GLU A 226 -16.24 -33.80 -15.45
CA GLU A 226 -15.79 -33.69 -14.05
C GLU A 226 -14.31 -33.21 -13.98
N THR A 227 -13.43 -33.72 -14.86
CA THR A 227 -12.03 -33.29 -14.94
C THR A 227 -11.89 -31.81 -15.30
N ARG A 228 -12.76 -31.29 -16.18
CA ARG A 228 -12.77 -29.85 -16.50
C ARG A 228 -13.19 -29.03 -15.27
N MET A 229 -14.19 -29.51 -14.53
CA MET A 229 -14.69 -28.85 -13.33
C MET A 229 -13.64 -28.76 -12.21
N VAL A 230 -12.78 -29.76 -12.02
CA VAL A 230 -11.75 -29.72 -10.96
C VAL A 230 -10.50 -28.90 -11.32
N THR A 231 -10.44 -28.29 -12.51
CA THR A 231 -9.26 -27.51 -12.94
C THR A 231 -8.94 -26.33 -12.02
N PRO A 232 -9.91 -25.53 -11.55
CA PRO A 232 -9.64 -24.47 -10.60
C PRO A 232 -9.19 -24.99 -9.23
N ILE A 233 -9.70 -26.16 -8.78
CA ILE A 233 -9.22 -26.84 -7.57
C ILE A 233 -7.72 -27.15 -7.72
N ALA A 234 -7.34 -27.84 -8.79
CA ALA A 234 -5.95 -28.18 -9.06
C ALA A 234 -5.04 -26.93 -9.08
N LYS A 235 -5.48 -25.86 -9.77
CA LYS A 235 -4.75 -24.57 -9.82
C LYS A 235 -4.53 -23.97 -8.43
N SER A 236 -5.55 -24.01 -7.56
CA SER A 236 -5.45 -23.48 -6.19
C SER A 236 -4.52 -24.27 -5.28
N LEU A 237 -4.18 -25.52 -5.65
CA LEU A 237 -3.30 -26.41 -4.89
C LEU A 237 -1.84 -26.36 -5.37
N VAL A 238 -1.55 -25.64 -6.47
CA VAL A 238 -0.19 -25.47 -6.98
C VAL A 238 0.70 -24.81 -5.93
N GLY A 239 1.85 -25.42 -5.66
CA GLY A 239 2.84 -24.90 -4.71
C GLY A 239 2.59 -25.26 -3.24
N LYS A 240 1.47 -25.92 -2.93
CA LYS A 240 1.17 -26.40 -1.56
C LYS A 240 1.90 -27.72 -1.29
N ARG A 241 2.35 -27.92 -0.06
CA ARG A 241 2.97 -29.16 0.43
C ARG A 241 1.94 -30.23 0.74
N SER A 242 0.74 -29.86 1.18
CA SER A 242 -0.32 -30.82 1.45
C SER A 242 -1.70 -30.31 1.01
N ALA A 243 -2.58 -31.26 0.67
CA ALA A 243 -3.94 -30.97 0.25
C ALA A 243 -4.87 -32.18 0.41
N VAL A 244 -6.17 -31.90 0.50
CA VAL A 244 -7.24 -32.90 0.41
C VAL A 244 -8.25 -32.44 -0.63
N VAL A 245 -8.67 -33.32 -1.54
CA VAL A 245 -9.76 -33.07 -2.49
C VAL A 245 -10.87 -34.08 -2.24
N ILE A 246 -12.10 -33.59 -2.08
CA ILE A 246 -13.28 -34.39 -1.75
C ILE A 246 -14.18 -34.46 -2.98
N ARG A 247 -14.52 -35.68 -3.42
CA ARG A 247 -15.46 -35.90 -4.53
C ARG A 247 -16.89 -35.65 -4.02
N THR A 248 -17.45 -34.50 -4.39
CA THR A 248 -18.87 -34.19 -4.15
C THR A 248 -19.61 -33.96 -5.47
N PRO A 249 -20.94 -34.18 -5.53
CA PRO A 249 -21.69 -34.15 -6.79
C PRO A 249 -21.68 -32.80 -7.52
N HIS A 250 -21.58 -31.70 -6.77
CA HIS A 250 -21.57 -30.33 -7.32
C HIS A 250 -20.41 -29.48 -6.74
N GLY A 251 -19.40 -30.14 -6.17
CA GLY A 251 -18.22 -29.49 -5.62
C GLY A 251 -17.36 -28.90 -6.72
N ASN A 252 -17.14 -27.60 -6.65
CA ASN A 252 -16.33 -26.87 -7.59
C ASN A 252 -15.70 -25.64 -6.91
N VAL A 253 -14.59 -25.18 -7.46
CA VAL A 253 -14.00 -23.90 -7.15
C VAL A 253 -14.27 -22.98 -8.34
N GLN A 254 -15.00 -21.90 -8.11
CA GLN A 254 -15.33 -20.95 -9.18
C GLN A 254 -14.78 -19.57 -8.83
N GLU A 255 -14.06 -18.97 -9.79
CA GLU A 255 -13.65 -17.56 -9.76
C GLU A 255 -14.76 -16.78 -10.47
N HIS A 256 -15.47 -15.92 -9.71
CA HIS A 256 -16.52 -15.05 -10.22
C HIS A 256 -16.03 -13.61 -10.28
N GLN A 257 -16.48 -12.85 -11.27
CA GLN A 257 -16.29 -11.40 -11.27
C GLN A 257 -17.34 -10.76 -10.37
N LEU A 258 -16.88 -9.92 -9.44
CA LEU A 258 -17.74 -9.16 -8.55
C LEU A 258 -18.17 -7.84 -9.20
N PRO A 259 -19.45 -7.44 -9.07
CA PRO A 259 -19.89 -6.13 -9.53
C PRO A 259 -19.35 -5.05 -8.58
N ALA A 260 -18.22 -4.45 -8.94
CA ALA A 260 -17.56 -3.39 -8.17
C ALA A 260 -18.13 -1.98 -8.43
N GLY A 261 -19.14 -1.86 -9.30
CA GLY A 261 -19.81 -0.62 -9.68
C GLY A 261 -19.11 0.18 -10.78
N GLU A 262 -19.70 1.32 -11.15
CA GLU A 262 -19.25 2.16 -12.26
C GLU A 262 -18.73 3.54 -11.83
N ILE A 263 -17.81 4.08 -12.64
CA ILE A 263 -17.30 5.45 -12.56
C ILE A 263 -17.72 6.20 -13.83
N SER A 264 -18.45 7.28 -13.65
CA SER A 264 -18.83 8.23 -14.69
C SER A 264 -17.87 9.43 -14.66
N ILE A 265 -17.14 9.61 -15.76
CA ILE A 265 -16.16 10.68 -15.95
C ILE A 265 -16.76 11.70 -16.90
N ARG A 266 -16.89 12.94 -16.43
CA ARG A 266 -17.36 14.08 -17.22
C ARG A 266 -16.17 14.97 -17.53
N GLY A 267 -15.74 14.99 -18.78
CA GLY A 267 -14.75 15.95 -19.27
C GLY A 267 -15.22 16.58 -20.58
N ASP A 268 -14.30 16.79 -21.52
CA ASP A 268 -14.63 17.09 -22.92
C ASP A 268 -15.58 16.05 -23.53
N ARG A 269 -15.48 14.81 -23.04
CA ARG A 269 -16.37 13.70 -23.37
C ARG A 269 -16.87 13.04 -22.10
N GLU A 270 -18.14 12.66 -22.10
CA GLU A 270 -18.68 11.79 -21.06
C GLU A 270 -18.31 10.34 -21.35
N VAL A 271 -17.71 9.67 -20.37
CA VAL A 271 -17.29 8.27 -20.46
C VAL A 271 -17.71 7.56 -19.17
N SER A 272 -18.37 6.41 -19.27
CA SER A 272 -18.57 5.50 -18.13
C SER A 272 -17.64 4.31 -18.24
N VAL A 273 -17.11 3.84 -17.11
CA VAL A 273 -16.27 2.66 -17.03
C VAL A 273 -16.60 1.88 -15.75
N SER A 274 -16.78 0.57 -15.89
CA SER A 274 -16.97 -0.31 -14.75
C SER A 274 -15.64 -0.62 -14.07
N ILE A 275 -15.64 -0.70 -12.73
CA ILE A 275 -14.44 -0.88 -11.91
C ILE A 275 -13.86 -2.29 -12.08
N ASP A 276 -14.73 -3.28 -12.33
CA ASP A 276 -14.37 -4.68 -12.66
C ASP A 276 -13.47 -4.81 -13.91
N ALA A 277 -13.42 -3.77 -14.74
CA ALA A 277 -12.65 -3.72 -15.96
C ALA A 277 -11.13 -3.55 -15.68
N GLY A 278 -10.76 -3.17 -14.44
CA GLY A 278 -9.38 -2.99 -13.98
C GLY A 278 -8.85 -1.56 -14.15
N GLY A 279 -7.84 -1.22 -13.35
CA GLY A 279 -7.20 0.10 -13.27
C GLY A 279 -6.69 0.61 -14.62
N VAL A 280 -6.07 -0.25 -15.42
CA VAL A 280 -5.57 0.13 -16.77
C VAL A 280 -6.70 0.66 -17.67
N LYS A 281 -7.89 0.05 -17.65
CA LYS A 281 -9.01 0.51 -18.48
C LYS A 281 -9.61 1.80 -17.93
N ILE A 282 -9.71 1.94 -16.61
CA ILE A 282 -10.16 3.18 -15.95
C ILE A 282 -9.25 4.34 -16.36
N MET A 283 -7.92 4.18 -16.29
CA MET A 283 -6.96 5.22 -16.66
C MET A 283 -7.05 5.59 -18.15
N LYS A 284 -7.28 4.61 -19.04
CA LYS A 284 -7.54 4.88 -20.47
C LYS A 284 -8.84 5.65 -20.69
N SER A 285 -9.88 5.38 -19.91
CA SER A 285 -11.14 6.12 -19.99
C SER A 285 -10.98 7.56 -19.50
N LEU A 286 -10.19 7.78 -18.44
CA LEU A 286 -9.83 9.12 -17.96
C LEU A 286 -9.11 9.92 -19.07
N GLN A 287 -8.11 9.32 -19.73
CA GLN A 287 -7.40 9.98 -20.83
C GLN A 287 -8.31 10.30 -22.03
N LYS A 288 -9.29 9.42 -22.34
CA LYS A 288 -10.26 9.64 -23.42
C LYS A 288 -11.26 10.75 -23.11
N ALA A 289 -11.52 11.03 -21.84
CA ALA A 289 -12.45 12.08 -21.41
C ALA A 289 -11.87 13.49 -21.61
N GLY A 290 -10.54 13.63 -21.76
CA GLY A 290 -9.88 14.91 -21.97
C GLY A 290 -9.74 15.72 -20.68
N ASP A 291 -10.03 17.02 -20.73
CA ASP A 291 -10.00 17.88 -19.54
C ASP A 291 -11.20 17.56 -18.63
N ILE A 292 -10.91 17.13 -17.40
CA ILE A 292 -11.92 16.61 -16.48
C ILE A 292 -12.66 17.74 -15.77
N LEU A 293 -13.99 17.71 -15.85
CA LEU A 293 -14.90 18.61 -15.15
C LEU A 293 -15.40 18.02 -13.83
N ASP A 294 -15.79 16.74 -13.83
CA ASP A 294 -16.22 16.04 -12.62
C ASP A 294 -16.12 14.51 -12.78
N ILE A 295 -15.98 13.81 -11.66
CA ILE A 295 -16.02 12.35 -11.60
C ILE A 295 -17.04 11.94 -10.55
N VAL A 296 -17.93 11.02 -10.92
CA VAL A 296 -19.00 10.49 -10.06
C VAL A 296 -18.91 8.96 -10.04
N GLY A 297 -19.01 8.36 -8.85
CA GLY A 297 -19.07 6.92 -8.69
C GLY A 297 -20.49 6.45 -8.38
N GLN A 298 -20.74 5.17 -8.64
CA GLN A 298 -21.99 4.52 -8.26
C GLN A 298 -22.21 4.59 -6.74
N PRO A 299 -23.40 5.01 -6.26
CA PRO A 299 -23.73 4.99 -4.83
C PRO A 299 -23.60 3.58 -4.22
N GLU A 300 -23.40 3.50 -2.91
CA GLU A 300 -23.32 2.24 -2.15
C GLU A 300 -22.12 1.33 -2.53
N THR A 301 -21.09 1.90 -3.16
CA THR A 301 -19.78 1.24 -3.40
C THR A 301 -18.70 1.92 -2.54
N ASN A 302 -17.57 1.26 -2.28
CA ASN A 302 -16.46 1.88 -1.54
C ASN A 302 -15.94 3.12 -2.28
N VAL A 303 -15.81 3.05 -3.60
CA VAL A 303 -15.37 4.16 -4.45
C VAL A 303 -16.40 5.30 -4.48
N GLY A 304 -17.69 4.99 -4.60
CA GLY A 304 -18.76 5.99 -4.53
C GLY A 304 -18.82 6.70 -3.18
N ASN A 305 -18.67 5.95 -2.09
CA ASN A 305 -18.62 6.49 -0.73
C ASN A 305 -17.39 7.38 -0.52
N MET A 306 -16.22 6.96 -1.02
CA MET A 306 -15.01 7.79 -1.00
C MET A 306 -15.23 9.12 -1.74
N PHE A 307 -15.79 9.09 -2.96
CA PHE A 307 -16.11 10.33 -3.68
C PHE A 307 -17.08 11.23 -2.93
N HIS A 308 -18.08 10.67 -2.25
CA HIS A 308 -19.00 11.42 -1.40
C HIS A 308 -18.27 12.08 -0.22
N ASN A 309 -17.43 11.32 0.48
CA ASN A 309 -16.70 11.78 1.66
C ASN A 309 -15.70 12.88 1.33
N ILE A 310 -14.93 12.76 0.25
CA ILE A 310 -14.02 13.83 -0.19
C ILE A 310 -14.79 15.12 -0.43
N ARG A 311 -15.94 15.05 -1.13
CA ARG A 311 -16.78 16.23 -1.38
C ARG A 311 -17.32 16.85 -0.10
N GLU A 312 -17.75 16.02 0.86
CA GLU A 312 -18.21 16.50 2.16
C GLU A 312 -17.10 17.18 2.96
N ASN A 313 -15.92 16.58 3.01
CA ASN A 313 -14.79 17.14 3.73
C ASN A 313 -14.35 18.46 3.10
N MET A 314 -14.31 18.52 1.78
CA MET A 314 -13.97 19.76 1.09
C MET A 314 -15.02 20.86 1.34
N ALA A 315 -16.31 20.53 1.37
CA ALA A 315 -17.37 21.51 1.68
C ALA A 315 -17.20 22.15 3.06
N LYS A 316 -16.77 21.35 4.05
CA LYS A 316 -16.49 21.83 5.40
C LYS A 316 -15.29 22.79 5.43
N VAL A 317 -14.28 22.54 4.61
CA VAL A 317 -13.04 23.33 4.56
C VAL A 317 -13.23 24.64 3.77
N SER A 318 -13.89 24.58 2.61
CA SER A 318 -14.08 25.75 1.74
C SER A 318 -15.28 26.62 2.15
N GLY A 319 -16.19 26.11 2.97
CA GLY A 319 -17.47 26.77 3.27
C GLY A 319 -18.43 26.79 2.07
N GLU A 320 -18.12 26.07 0.98
CA GLU A 320 -18.97 25.96 -0.20
C GLU A 320 -20.02 24.84 -0.06
N THR A 321 -21.04 24.86 -0.93
CA THR A 321 -22.03 23.79 -0.98
C THR A 321 -21.47 22.57 -1.74
N LYS A 322 -21.87 21.36 -1.31
CA LYS A 322 -21.36 20.09 -1.85
C LYS A 322 -21.51 19.97 -3.37
N GLU A 323 -22.53 20.61 -3.95
CA GLU A 323 -22.85 20.54 -5.40
C GLU A 323 -21.85 21.30 -6.28
N LYS A 324 -21.11 22.24 -5.71
CA LYS A 324 -20.07 23.01 -6.43
C LYS A 324 -18.73 22.28 -6.46
N ILE A 325 -18.57 21.27 -5.60
CA ILE A 325 -17.30 20.58 -5.42
C ILE A 325 -17.18 19.46 -6.43
N ARG A 326 -16.11 19.52 -7.22
CA ARG A 326 -15.85 18.61 -8.33
C ARG A 326 -14.58 17.82 -8.11
N ILE A 327 -14.62 16.54 -8.48
CA ILE A 327 -13.43 15.68 -8.49
C ILE A 327 -12.73 15.88 -9.82
N THR A 328 -11.48 16.32 -9.78
CA THR A 328 -10.74 16.83 -10.95
C THR A 328 -9.73 15.83 -11.50
N ASP A 329 -9.35 14.83 -10.72
CA ASP A 329 -8.44 13.77 -11.16
C ASP A 329 -8.65 12.49 -10.35
N LEU A 330 -8.26 11.35 -10.93
CA LEU A 330 -8.18 10.07 -10.24
C LEU A 330 -6.94 9.29 -10.71
N LEU A 331 -6.49 8.35 -9.87
CA LEU A 331 -5.52 7.32 -10.25
C LEU A 331 -6.09 5.95 -9.84
N ALA A 332 -6.15 5.01 -10.79
CA ALA A 332 -6.58 3.64 -10.55
C ALA A 332 -5.39 2.68 -10.79
N VAL A 333 -5.17 1.77 -9.83
CA VAL A 333 -4.03 0.85 -9.80
C VAL A 333 -4.53 -0.57 -9.52
N ASP A 334 -4.11 -1.51 -10.37
CA ASP A 334 -4.40 -2.92 -10.16
C ASP A 334 -3.49 -3.52 -9.07
N THR A 335 -4.11 -4.27 -8.16
CA THR A 335 -3.44 -4.98 -7.08
C THR A 335 -4.09 -6.33 -6.82
N MET A 336 -3.52 -7.08 -5.89
CA MET A 336 -4.10 -8.32 -5.38
C MET A 336 -4.41 -8.16 -3.90
N ALA A 337 -5.44 -8.82 -3.41
CA ALA A 337 -5.83 -8.83 -2.00
C ALA A 337 -5.96 -10.28 -1.51
N PRO A 338 -5.37 -10.67 -0.37
CA PRO A 338 -5.64 -11.96 0.24
C PRO A 338 -7.05 -11.95 0.82
N VAL A 339 -7.93 -12.79 0.28
CA VAL A 339 -9.32 -12.94 0.73
C VAL A 339 -9.54 -14.37 1.18
N GLU A 340 -10.24 -14.54 2.31
CA GLU A 340 -10.67 -15.85 2.77
C GLU A 340 -11.70 -16.43 1.80
N ILE A 341 -11.46 -17.66 1.37
CA ILE A 341 -12.31 -18.33 0.39
C ILE A 341 -13.65 -18.67 1.05
N SER A 342 -14.75 -18.23 0.45
CA SER A 342 -16.09 -18.58 0.93
C SER A 342 -16.30 -20.09 0.82
N GLY A 343 -16.69 -20.73 1.93
CA GLY A 343 -16.85 -22.19 1.99
C GLY A 343 -15.57 -22.96 2.38
N SER A 344 -14.52 -22.24 2.79
CA SER A 344 -13.28 -22.80 3.34
C SER A 344 -13.51 -23.76 4.51
N LEU A 345 -12.69 -24.80 4.60
CA LEU A 345 -12.71 -25.79 5.68
C LEU A 345 -11.60 -25.53 6.71
N ALA A 346 -10.52 -24.85 6.31
CA ALA A 346 -9.37 -24.63 7.16
C ALA A 346 -8.89 -23.15 7.14
N GLY A 347 -9.75 -22.23 6.69
CA GLY A 347 -9.41 -20.81 6.59
C GLY A 347 -8.51 -20.51 5.38
N GLU A 348 -8.70 -21.25 4.28
CA GLU A 348 -7.98 -21.03 3.04
C GLU A 348 -8.11 -19.58 2.56
N THR A 349 -6.99 -18.99 2.16
CA THR A 349 -6.95 -17.68 1.52
C THR A 349 -6.51 -17.81 0.07
N CYS A 350 -6.97 -16.87 -0.75
CA CYS A 350 -6.56 -16.74 -2.14
C CYS A 350 -6.27 -15.27 -2.44
N MET A 351 -5.42 -15.04 -3.44
CA MET A 351 -5.15 -13.71 -3.93
C MET A 351 -6.22 -13.35 -4.96
N GLU A 352 -7.12 -12.43 -4.60
CA GLU A 352 -8.14 -11.88 -5.47
C GLU A 352 -7.68 -10.60 -6.14
N LYS A 353 -8.18 -10.33 -7.34
CA LYS A 353 -7.88 -9.07 -8.02
C LYS A 353 -8.63 -7.94 -7.32
N ALA A 354 -7.95 -6.82 -7.15
CA ALA A 354 -8.53 -5.61 -6.61
C ALA A 354 -8.02 -4.37 -7.35
N VAL A 355 -8.78 -3.29 -7.28
CA VAL A 355 -8.44 -1.99 -7.87
C VAL A 355 -8.38 -0.96 -6.76
N GLY A 356 -7.19 -0.41 -6.53
CA GLY A 356 -6.99 0.74 -5.66
C GLY A 356 -7.22 2.03 -6.42
N ILE A 357 -8.06 2.92 -5.91
CA ILE A 357 -8.38 4.21 -6.52
C ILE A 357 -8.00 5.32 -5.55
N ALA A 358 -7.28 6.32 -6.04
CA ALA A 358 -7.12 7.61 -5.40
C ALA A 358 -7.87 8.67 -6.19
N ALA A 359 -8.45 9.64 -5.50
CA ALA A 359 -9.18 10.74 -6.11
C ALA A 359 -8.80 12.07 -5.48
N MET A 360 -8.91 13.14 -6.26
CA MET A 360 -8.54 14.48 -5.80
C MET A 360 -9.61 15.51 -6.15
N VAL A 361 -9.90 16.35 -5.16
CA VAL A 361 -10.70 17.57 -5.32
C VAL A 361 -9.80 18.79 -5.15
N LYS A 362 -10.01 19.79 -6.01
CA LYS A 362 -9.38 21.11 -5.94
C LYS A 362 -10.46 22.18 -5.89
N THR A 363 -10.30 23.18 -5.02
CA THR A 363 -11.15 24.39 -5.02
C THR A 363 -10.33 25.64 -5.33
N HIS A 364 -11.01 26.78 -5.49
CA HIS A 364 -10.39 28.00 -5.98
C HIS A 364 -9.48 28.68 -4.94
N HIS A 365 -9.88 28.80 -3.66
CA HIS A 365 -9.05 29.43 -2.62
C HIS A 365 -9.35 28.85 -1.22
N LEU A 366 -8.31 28.71 -0.39
CA LEU A 366 -8.44 28.52 1.07
C LEU A 366 -8.59 29.88 1.76
N PRO A 367 -9.21 29.95 2.96
CA PRO A 367 -9.27 31.17 3.76
C PRO A 367 -7.92 31.45 4.45
N MET A 368 -6.82 31.48 3.69
CA MET A 368 -5.48 31.76 4.21
C MET A 368 -5.37 33.16 4.81
N GLU A 369 -6.18 34.10 4.31
CA GLU A 369 -6.32 35.44 4.90
C GLU A 369 -6.79 35.37 6.36
N GLN A 370 -7.73 34.49 6.69
CA GLN A 370 -8.20 34.32 8.07
C GLN A 370 -7.09 33.79 8.99
N ILE A 371 -6.20 32.93 8.47
CA ILE A 371 -5.02 32.45 9.22
C ILE A 371 -4.04 33.60 9.42
N ALA A 372 -3.79 34.41 8.39
CA ALA A 372 -2.91 35.56 8.48
C ALA A 372 -3.41 36.59 9.50
N GLU A 373 -4.70 36.91 9.48
CA GLU A 373 -5.37 37.78 10.47
C GLU A 373 -5.24 37.20 11.88
N LYS A 374 -5.46 35.89 12.04
CA LYS A 374 -5.36 35.24 13.35
C LYS A 374 -3.95 35.23 13.92
N LEU A 375 -2.93 35.11 13.08
CA LEU A 375 -1.52 35.24 13.49
C LEU A 375 -1.23 36.66 13.98
N GLU A 376 -1.80 37.68 13.34
CA GLU A 376 -1.65 39.07 13.76
C GLU A 376 -2.38 39.35 15.09
N GLU A 377 -3.57 38.78 15.27
CA GLU A 377 -4.34 38.88 16.52
C GLU A 377 -3.65 38.17 17.71
N GLU A 378 -3.21 36.92 17.54
CA GLU A 378 -2.72 36.07 18.64
C GLU A 378 -1.22 36.23 18.93
N LEU A 379 -0.41 36.49 17.90
CA LEU A 379 1.04 36.51 18.00
C LEU A 379 1.65 37.88 17.75
N HIS A 380 0.83 38.89 17.40
CA HIS A 380 1.29 40.23 17.01
C HIS A 380 2.29 40.21 15.85
N LEU A 381 2.17 39.20 14.96
CA LEU A 381 3.02 39.02 13.79
C LEU A 381 2.26 39.46 12.54
N LYS A 382 2.89 40.30 11.73
CA LYS A 382 2.30 40.74 10.46
C LYS A 382 2.31 39.60 9.43
N GLY A 383 1.16 38.94 9.27
CA GLY A 383 0.94 37.89 8.28
C GLY A 383 0.61 38.46 6.91
N LYS A 384 1.31 38.02 5.86
CA LYS A 384 0.99 38.32 4.46
C LYS A 384 0.85 37.02 3.68
N VAL A 385 -0.31 36.79 3.06
CA VAL A 385 -0.46 35.72 2.07
C VAL A 385 0.33 36.13 0.83
N ALA A 386 1.28 35.30 0.42
CA ALA A 386 2.28 35.62 -0.58
C ALA A 386 2.46 34.47 -1.57
N GLY A 387 2.08 34.72 -2.83
CA GLY A 387 2.43 33.86 -3.96
C GLY A 387 1.73 32.49 -4.00
N VAL A 388 1.60 31.97 -5.21
CA VAL A 388 1.03 30.64 -5.46
C VAL A 388 2.05 29.55 -5.07
N GLU A 389 1.63 28.55 -4.31
CA GLU A 389 2.45 27.45 -3.78
C GLU A 389 3.43 26.87 -4.82
N ALA A 390 2.94 26.51 -6.00
CA ALA A 390 3.77 25.93 -7.07
C ALA A 390 4.87 26.88 -7.60
N VAL A 391 4.61 28.20 -7.64
CA VAL A 391 5.61 29.20 -8.03
C VAL A 391 6.68 29.29 -6.94
N MET A 392 6.27 29.34 -5.67
CA MET A 392 7.19 29.38 -4.54
C MET A 392 8.04 28.10 -4.46
N ALA A 393 7.43 26.93 -4.66
CA ALA A 393 8.16 25.66 -4.74
C ALA A 393 9.22 25.68 -5.85
N SER A 394 8.91 26.23 -7.02
CA SER A 394 9.84 26.33 -8.14
C SER A 394 11.03 27.26 -7.81
N LEU A 395 10.76 28.40 -7.17
CA LEU A 395 11.80 29.33 -6.72
C LEU A 395 12.73 28.70 -5.67
N GLY A 396 12.16 27.96 -4.70
CA GLY A 396 12.95 27.22 -3.73
C GLY A 396 13.78 26.12 -4.38
N ALA A 397 13.20 25.36 -5.31
CA ALA A 397 13.89 24.26 -6.00
C ALA A 397 15.11 24.75 -6.80
N LEU A 398 15.07 25.96 -7.39
CA LEU A 398 16.20 26.59 -8.06
C LEU A 398 17.42 26.83 -7.17
N THR A 399 17.24 26.84 -5.84
CA THR A 399 18.37 26.92 -4.91
C THR A 399 19.13 25.60 -4.77
N THR A 400 18.64 24.51 -5.40
CA THR A 400 19.34 23.23 -5.47
C THR A 400 20.57 23.37 -6.38
N PRO A 401 21.77 23.01 -5.89
CA PRO A 401 22.99 23.08 -6.70
C PRO A 401 22.89 22.27 -8.00
N GLY A 402 23.31 22.88 -9.11
CA GLY A 402 23.33 22.23 -10.44
C GLY A 402 22.02 22.31 -11.22
N THR A 403 20.97 22.92 -10.67
CA THR A 403 19.72 23.16 -11.41
C THR A 403 19.86 24.31 -12.41
N GLN A 404 19.07 24.27 -13.48
CA GLN A 404 19.00 25.30 -14.51
C GLN A 404 17.58 25.38 -15.09
N LEU A 405 17.16 26.58 -15.50
CA LEU A 405 15.93 26.80 -16.27
C LEU A 405 16.05 26.27 -17.71
N PRO A 406 14.97 25.73 -18.29
CA PRO A 406 13.67 25.44 -17.67
C PRO A 406 13.78 24.31 -16.63
N LEU A 407 13.05 24.44 -15.51
CA LEU A 407 13.09 23.53 -14.39
C LEU A 407 11.70 22.96 -14.09
N ALA A 408 11.56 21.64 -14.14
CA ALA A 408 10.39 20.96 -13.62
C ALA A 408 10.59 20.58 -12.15
N ILE A 409 9.52 20.64 -11.37
CA ILE A 409 9.45 20.14 -10.00
C ILE A 409 8.37 19.07 -9.91
N LEU A 410 8.63 18.07 -9.09
CA LEU A 410 7.63 17.08 -8.67
C LEU A 410 7.53 17.12 -7.15
N ASP A 411 6.42 17.64 -6.63
CA ASP A 411 6.08 17.59 -5.23
C ASP A 411 5.29 16.31 -4.95
N MET A 412 5.91 15.40 -4.20
CA MET A 412 5.37 14.09 -3.91
C MET A 412 4.87 14.04 -2.46
N GLY A 413 3.60 14.42 -2.28
CA GLY A 413 2.94 14.48 -0.99
C GLY A 413 2.34 13.15 -0.51
N GLY A 414 1.42 13.25 0.46
CA GLY A 414 0.61 12.13 0.93
C GLY A 414 -0.60 11.84 0.03
N GLY A 415 -1.39 12.86 -0.30
CA GLY A 415 -2.64 12.74 -1.06
C GLY A 415 -2.51 13.03 -2.57
N SER A 416 -1.54 13.84 -2.98
CA SER A 416 -1.35 14.27 -4.37
C SER A 416 0.11 14.23 -4.79
N THR A 417 0.31 14.09 -6.10
CA THR A 417 1.58 14.33 -6.79
C THR A 417 1.40 15.57 -7.66
N ASP A 418 2.09 16.65 -7.31
CA ASP A 418 1.95 17.93 -7.98
C ASP A 418 3.19 18.19 -8.83
N ALA A 419 3.00 18.77 -10.01
CA ALA A 419 4.10 19.13 -10.89
C ALA A 419 4.01 20.58 -11.33
N ALA A 420 5.16 21.23 -11.42
CA ALA A 420 5.25 22.53 -12.04
C ALA A 420 6.45 22.60 -12.97
N LEU A 421 6.33 23.35 -14.06
CA LEU A 421 7.43 23.67 -14.97
C LEU A 421 7.61 25.19 -14.96
N LEU A 422 8.78 25.63 -14.50
CA LEU A 422 9.23 27.01 -14.56
C LEU A 422 10.13 27.20 -15.79
N ASP A 423 9.69 28.06 -16.69
CA ASP A 423 10.42 28.39 -17.92
C ASP A 423 11.38 29.58 -17.70
N ALA A 424 12.29 29.80 -18.65
CA ALA A 424 13.32 30.83 -18.59
C ALA A 424 12.76 32.27 -18.64
N ASP A 425 11.53 32.44 -19.14
CA ASP A 425 10.81 33.70 -19.18
C ASP A 425 10.05 34.00 -17.86
N GLY A 426 10.07 33.07 -16.90
CA GLY A 426 9.35 33.18 -15.63
C GLY A 426 7.93 32.61 -15.66
N THR A 427 7.46 32.07 -16.79
CA THR A 427 6.15 31.41 -16.88
C THR A 427 6.15 30.10 -16.09
N VAL A 428 5.12 29.88 -15.27
CA VAL A 428 4.94 28.64 -14.49
C VAL A 428 3.68 27.91 -14.94
N LYS A 429 3.85 26.68 -15.43
CA LYS A 429 2.75 25.74 -15.70
C LYS A 429 2.63 24.76 -14.55
N THR A 430 1.42 24.45 -14.10
CA THR A 430 1.21 23.58 -12.93
C THR A 430 0.13 22.55 -13.21
N THR A 431 0.24 21.39 -12.57
CA THR A 431 -0.77 20.35 -12.58
C THR A 431 -0.75 19.60 -11.25
N HIS A 432 -1.89 19.00 -10.90
CA HIS A 432 -2.07 18.24 -9.67
C HIS A 432 -2.64 16.87 -10.07
N GLN A 433 -2.03 15.78 -9.62
CA GLN A 433 -2.46 14.40 -9.91
C GLN A 433 -2.85 13.67 -8.62
N ALA A 434 -3.96 12.95 -8.66
CA ALA A 434 -4.45 12.17 -7.55
C ALA A 434 -3.55 10.95 -7.29
N GLY A 435 -3.39 10.58 -6.02
CA GLY A 435 -2.59 9.44 -5.62
C GLY A 435 -1.15 9.83 -5.33
N ALA A 436 -0.74 9.59 -4.09
CA ALA A 436 0.66 9.66 -3.70
C ALA A 436 0.90 8.67 -2.55
N GLY A 437 1.56 9.10 -1.47
CA GLY A 437 2.00 8.22 -0.40
C GLY A 437 0.88 7.42 0.29
N GLU A 438 -0.35 7.94 0.34
CA GLU A 438 -1.48 7.25 0.97
C GLU A 438 -1.97 6.04 0.19
N LEU A 439 -2.02 6.15 -1.15
CA LEU A 439 -2.38 5.05 -2.04
C LEU A 439 -1.33 3.94 -1.96
N VAL A 440 -0.04 4.30 -1.90
CA VAL A 440 1.05 3.31 -1.70
C VAL A 440 0.85 2.52 -0.42
N SER A 441 0.58 3.20 0.70
CA SER A 441 0.36 2.53 1.98
C SER A 441 -0.88 1.64 1.97
N MET A 442 -1.96 2.05 1.30
CA MET A 442 -3.14 1.22 1.11
C MET A 442 -2.84 -0.02 0.25
N LEU A 443 -2.09 0.12 -0.85
CA LEU A 443 -1.70 -1.01 -1.70
C LEU A 443 -0.85 -2.03 -0.93
N ILE A 444 0.13 -1.56 -0.15
CA ILE A 444 0.95 -2.42 0.71
C ILE A 444 0.09 -3.12 1.75
N GLN A 445 -0.80 -2.38 2.41
CA GLN A 445 -1.70 -2.93 3.43
C GLN A 445 -2.58 -4.03 2.85
N THR A 446 -3.24 -3.75 1.73
CA THR A 446 -4.17 -4.68 1.08
C THR A 446 -3.45 -5.91 0.58
N GLU A 447 -2.35 -5.77 -0.17
CA GLU A 447 -1.71 -6.92 -0.82
C GLU A 447 -0.97 -7.85 0.15
N LEU A 448 -0.52 -7.32 1.29
CA LEU A 448 0.11 -8.12 2.35
C LEU A 448 -0.89 -8.54 3.44
N GLY A 449 -2.15 -8.11 3.37
CA GLY A 449 -3.19 -8.50 4.34
C GLY A 449 -3.02 -7.89 5.73
N PHE A 450 -2.32 -6.75 5.86
CA PHE A 450 -2.12 -6.10 7.16
C PHE A 450 -3.40 -5.45 7.68
N LYS A 451 -3.69 -5.67 8.97
CA LYS A 451 -4.81 -5.01 9.65
C LYS A 451 -4.52 -3.54 9.96
N SER A 452 -3.25 -3.21 10.22
CA SER A 452 -2.81 -1.88 10.63
C SER A 452 -2.27 -1.08 9.45
N ARG A 453 -2.92 0.05 9.14
CA ARG A 453 -2.40 1.02 8.17
C ARG A 453 -1.06 1.63 8.60
N ALA A 454 -0.81 1.73 9.91
CA ALA A 454 0.45 2.25 10.44
C ALA A 454 1.64 1.33 10.11
N THR A 455 1.45 0.00 10.17
CA THR A 455 2.47 -0.97 9.79
C THR A 455 2.81 -0.84 8.31
N ALA A 456 1.81 -0.71 7.45
CA ALA A 456 2.03 -0.49 6.02
C ALA A 456 2.78 0.83 5.72
N GLU A 457 2.46 1.90 6.45
CA GLU A 457 3.18 3.18 6.36
C GLU A 457 4.65 3.07 6.79
N GLN A 458 4.94 2.28 7.83
CA GLN A 458 6.31 2.01 8.28
C GLN A 458 7.07 1.14 7.26
N ILE A 459 6.44 0.09 6.73
CA ILE A 459 7.00 -0.74 5.65
C ILE A 459 7.35 0.11 4.44
N LYS A 460 6.48 1.06 4.06
CA LYS A 460 6.75 1.98 2.96
C LYS A 460 8.07 2.76 3.17
N LYS A 461 8.32 3.24 4.39
CA LYS A 461 9.41 4.18 4.70
C LYS A 461 10.74 3.55 5.09
N TYR A 462 10.72 2.34 5.65
CA TYR A 462 11.90 1.74 6.26
C TYR A 462 12.37 0.48 5.52
N PRO A 463 13.69 0.25 5.46
CA PRO A 463 14.24 -0.98 4.94
C PRO A 463 14.00 -2.16 5.90
N LEU A 464 14.06 -3.37 5.35
CA LEU A 464 13.79 -4.62 6.05
C LEU A 464 15.09 -5.35 6.40
N ALA A 465 15.00 -6.20 7.43
CA ALA A 465 15.98 -7.23 7.74
C ALA A 465 15.29 -8.50 8.26
N LYS A 466 15.96 -9.64 8.14
CA LYS A 466 15.55 -10.91 8.75
C LYS A 466 16.52 -11.24 9.88
N VAL A 467 16.01 -11.38 11.10
CA VAL A 467 16.81 -11.80 12.25
C VAL A 467 16.98 -13.31 12.21
N GLU A 468 18.19 -13.76 11.90
CA GLU A 468 18.51 -15.19 11.70
C GLU A 468 19.13 -15.83 12.95
N SER A 469 19.78 -15.02 13.80
CA SER A 469 20.27 -15.44 15.10
C SER A 469 20.16 -14.31 16.12
N LEU A 470 20.51 -14.60 17.37
CA LEU A 470 20.60 -13.58 18.42
C LEU A 470 21.79 -12.61 18.22
N PHE A 471 22.70 -12.87 17.28
CA PHE A 471 23.90 -12.06 17.08
C PHE A 471 24.07 -11.55 15.64
N HIS A 472 23.17 -11.91 14.71
CA HIS A 472 23.22 -11.39 13.36
C HIS A 472 21.85 -11.34 12.69
N MET A 473 21.72 -10.38 11.77
CA MET A 473 20.58 -10.25 10.87
C MET A 473 21.04 -10.12 9.42
N ARG A 474 20.16 -10.51 8.50
CA ARG A 474 20.36 -10.33 7.06
C ARG A 474 19.53 -9.13 6.60
N LEU A 475 20.19 -8.13 6.04
CA LEU A 475 19.55 -6.95 5.48
C LEU A 475 18.88 -7.27 4.14
N GLU A 476 17.90 -6.46 3.72
CA GLU A 476 17.18 -6.66 2.46
C GLU A 476 18.05 -6.56 1.20
N ASN A 477 19.23 -5.97 1.30
CA ASN A 477 20.24 -5.93 0.23
C ASN A 477 21.15 -7.17 0.21
N GLY A 478 20.92 -8.14 1.11
CA GLY A 478 21.68 -9.38 1.25
C GLY A 478 22.91 -9.28 2.15
N ALA A 479 23.29 -8.09 2.63
CA ALA A 479 24.39 -7.95 3.57
C ALA A 479 24.04 -8.57 4.93
N MET A 480 25.05 -9.08 5.63
CA MET A 480 24.91 -9.56 7.01
C MET A 480 25.44 -8.51 7.97
N GLU A 481 24.67 -8.25 9.03
CA GLU A 481 25.05 -7.36 10.12
C GLU A 481 25.20 -8.17 11.41
N PHE A 482 26.33 -8.01 12.10
CA PHE A 482 26.68 -8.71 13.33
C PHE A 482 26.65 -7.76 14.52
N PHE A 483 26.14 -8.23 15.65
CA PHE A 483 25.99 -7.46 16.88
C PHE A 483 26.94 -7.97 17.97
N GLN A 484 27.52 -7.06 18.75
CA GLN A 484 28.34 -7.43 19.92
C GLN A 484 27.45 -7.94 21.06
N ASP A 485 26.33 -7.26 21.27
CA ASP A 485 25.31 -7.63 22.24
C ASP A 485 24.21 -8.47 21.58
N SER A 486 23.57 -9.32 22.39
CA SER A 486 22.44 -10.12 21.91
C SER A 486 21.28 -9.22 21.48
N ILE A 487 20.75 -9.47 20.29
CA ILE A 487 19.44 -8.97 19.86
C ILE A 487 18.38 -9.50 20.84
N ASP A 488 17.36 -8.69 21.11
CA ASP A 488 16.22 -9.10 21.94
C ASP A 488 15.56 -10.36 21.33
N PRO A 489 15.39 -11.46 22.10
CA PRO A 489 14.80 -12.70 21.62
C PRO A 489 13.43 -12.55 20.96
N ARG A 490 12.68 -11.48 21.23
CA ARG A 490 11.38 -11.21 20.60
C ARG A 490 11.46 -11.00 19.08
N TYR A 491 12.64 -10.63 18.56
CA TYR A 491 12.85 -10.45 17.13
C TYR A 491 13.34 -11.72 16.43
N TYR A 492 13.81 -12.72 17.19
CA TYR A 492 14.40 -13.92 16.62
C TYR A 492 13.43 -14.63 15.66
N GLY A 493 13.90 -14.93 14.45
CA GLY A 493 13.08 -15.58 13.43
C GLY A 493 12.07 -14.67 12.74
N HIS A 494 11.96 -13.39 13.08
CA HIS A 494 11.03 -12.46 12.46
C HIS A 494 11.70 -11.55 11.42
N VAL A 495 10.89 -11.05 10.48
CA VAL A 495 11.27 -9.90 9.66
C VAL A 495 11.07 -8.64 10.51
N VAL A 496 12.03 -7.72 10.43
CA VAL A 496 12.03 -6.45 11.16
C VAL A 496 12.22 -5.29 10.20
N LEU A 497 11.68 -4.12 10.56
CA LEU A 497 11.98 -2.84 9.93
C LEU A 497 13.08 -2.14 10.70
N LEU A 498 14.00 -1.53 9.96
CA LEU A 498 15.12 -0.75 10.49
C LEU A 498 14.69 0.71 10.61
N ALA A 499 13.97 1.04 11.68
CA ALA A 499 13.58 2.41 11.99
C ALA A 499 14.73 3.14 12.72
N PRO A 500 14.77 4.49 12.70
CA PRO A 500 15.81 5.24 13.41
C PRO A 500 15.84 4.92 14.91
N GLY A 501 16.88 4.24 15.37
CA GLY A 501 17.11 3.92 16.77
C GLY A 501 16.33 2.72 17.32
N GLU A 502 15.51 2.04 16.52
CA GLU A 502 14.76 0.87 16.98
C GLU A 502 14.47 -0.16 15.86
N LEU A 503 14.26 -1.42 16.27
CA LEU A 503 13.78 -2.49 15.40
C LEU A 503 12.27 -2.65 15.58
N LEU A 504 11.51 -2.58 14.49
CA LEU A 504 10.06 -2.82 14.53
C LEU A 504 9.77 -4.22 13.98
N LYS A 505 9.16 -5.07 14.79
CA LYS A 505 8.81 -6.44 14.42
C LYS A 505 7.61 -6.48 13.47
N ILE A 506 7.69 -7.30 12.44
CA ILE A 506 6.53 -7.71 11.63
C ILE A 506 6.01 -9.02 12.23
N GLU A 507 4.76 -9.00 12.70
CA GLU A 507 4.13 -10.12 13.40
C GLU A 507 3.72 -11.23 12.43
N GLU A 508 3.27 -10.84 11.25
CA GLU A 508 2.85 -11.72 10.18
C GLU A 508 4.04 -12.48 9.60
N ASP A 509 3.87 -13.79 9.37
CA ASP A 509 4.90 -14.65 8.78
C ASP A 509 4.94 -14.50 7.26
N ILE A 510 5.39 -13.32 6.82
CA ILE A 510 5.55 -12.97 5.42
C ILE A 510 7.05 -12.91 5.10
N PRO A 511 7.54 -13.60 4.06
CA PRO A 511 8.94 -13.53 3.65
C PRO A 511 9.39 -12.09 3.35
N MET A 512 10.60 -11.75 3.79
CA MET A 512 11.20 -10.41 3.59
C MET A 512 11.18 -10.00 2.12
N GLU A 513 11.46 -10.93 1.21
CA GLU A 513 11.49 -10.73 -0.23
C GLU A 513 10.11 -10.35 -0.78
N ARG A 514 9.04 -10.96 -0.25
CA ARG A 514 7.66 -10.65 -0.65
C ARG A 514 7.26 -9.26 -0.18
N ILE A 515 7.59 -8.89 1.06
CA ILE A 515 7.31 -7.54 1.59
C ILE A 515 8.04 -6.49 0.76
N ARG A 516 9.33 -6.70 0.48
CA ARG A 516 10.14 -5.83 -0.37
C ARG A 516 9.56 -5.70 -1.77
N GLN A 517 9.15 -6.81 -2.38
CA GLN A 517 8.54 -6.82 -3.70
C GLN A 517 7.27 -5.94 -3.73
N VAL A 518 6.31 -6.20 -2.83
CA VAL A 518 5.05 -5.43 -2.78
C VAL A 518 5.31 -3.96 -2.50
N ARG A 519 6.23 -3.64 -1.57
CA ARG A 519 6.61 -2.26 -1.26
C ARG A 519 7.08 -1.51 -2.51
N ARG A 520 7.98 -2.14 -3.29
CA ARG A 520 8.54 -1.52 -4.49
C ARG A 520 7.52 -1.40 -5.61
N GLU A 521 6.76 -2.46 -5.87
CA GLU A 521 5.70 -2.45 -6.88
C GLU A 521 4.63 -1.41 -6.57
N ALA A 522 4.23 -1.25 -5.31
CA ALA A 522 3.27 -0.23 -4.90
C ALA A 522 3.79 1.20 -5.15
N LYS A 523 5.06 1.46 -4.81
CA LYS A 523 5.71 2.76 -5.08
C LYS A 523 5.80 3.05 -6.58
N GLU A 524 6.20 2.05 -7.38
CA GLU A 524 6.33 2.17 -8.83
C GLU A 524 4.98 2.44 -9.49
N LYS A 525 3.96 1.62 -9.20
CA LYS A 525 2.60 1.76 -9.76
C LYS A 525 1.99 3.14 -9.49
N VAL A 526 2.34 3.79 -8.37
CA VAL A 526 1.82 5.11 -8.02
C VAL A 526 2.73 6.24 -8.50
N PHE A 527 3.96 6.33 -8.00
CA PHE A 527 4.82 7.50 -8.21
C PHE A 527 5.42 7.55 -9.61
N VAL A 528 5.83 6.43 -10.19
CA VAL A 528 6.37 6.44 -11.56
C VAL A 528 5.26 6.79 -12.55
N THR A 529 4.09 6.16 -12.40
CA THR A 529 2.90 6.47 -13.22
C THR A 529 2.52 7.95 -13.12
N ASN A 530 2.43 8.50 -11.89
CA ASN A 530 2.05 9.89 -11.71
C ASN A 530 3.12 10.89 -12.13
N ALA A 531 4.40 10.60 -11.91
CA ALA A 531 5.48 11.46 -12.39
C ALA A 531 5.42 11.62 -13.91
N LEU A 532 5.28 10.51 -14.65
CA LEU A 532 5.15 10.56 -16.12
C LEU A 532 3.89 11.32 -16.54
N ARG A 533 2.73 11.01 -15.95
CA ARG A 533 1.45 11.71 -16.23
C ARG A 533 1.54 13.21 -15.96
N ALA A 534 2.13 13.61 -14.83
CA ALA A 534 2.19 14.99 -14.41
C ALA A 534 3.20 15.78 -15.26
N LEU A 535 4.38 15.22 -15.52
CA LEU A 535 5.39 15.83 -16.38
C LEU A 535 4.89 15.98 -17.82
N GLU A 536 4.17 15.00 -18.36
CA GLU A 536 3.60 15.08 -19.72
C GLU A 536 2.57 16.21 -19.84
N LYS A 537 1.78 16.47 -18.79
CA LYS A 537 0.82 17.59 -18.77
C LYS A 537 1.50 18.96 -18.77
N VAL A 538 2.62 19.13 -18.06
CA VAL A 538 3.33 20.43 -17.97
C VAL A 538 4.39 20.61 -19.07
N ALA A 539 4.84 19.53 -19.70
CA ALA A 539 5.84 19.56 -20.75
C ALA A 539 5.38 20.41 -21.95
N PRO A 540 6.30 21.17 -22.59
CA PRO A 540 6.02 21.81 -23.87
C PRO A 540 5.56 20.77 -24.90
N GLU A 541 4.46 21.05 -25.59
CA GLU A 541 3.84 20.16 -26.59
C GLU A 541 3.43 18.77 -26.05
N HIS A 542 3.28 18.64 -24.72
CA HIS A 542 3.04 17.35 -24.06
C HIS A 542 4.09 16.28 -24.35
N ASN A 543 5.34 16.71 -24.55
CA ASN A 543 6.44 15.82 -24.86
C ASN A 543 7.52 15.89 -23.78
N LEU A 544 7.67 14.80 -23.02
CA LEU A 544 8.64 14.70 -21.92
C LEU A 544 10.08 15.04 -22.34
N LYS A 545 10.46 14.81 -23.60
CA LYS A 545 11.81 15.13 -24.12
C LYS A 545 12.11 16.64 -24.12
N ASN A 546 11.08 17.48 -23.99
CA ASN A 546 11.21 18.93 -23.91
C ASN A 546 11.46 19.43 -22.48
N ILE A 547 11.54 18.52 -21.49
CA ILE A 547 11.97 18.83 -20.13
C ILE A 547 13.43 18.37 -19.99
N SER A 548 14.30 19.23 -19.47
CA SER A 548 15.72 18.88 -19.25
C SER A 548 16.02 18.45 -17.82
N ASN A 549 15.40 19.12 -16.84
CA ASN A 549 15.73 18.96 -15.42
C ASN A 549 14.44 18.80 -14.60
N VAL A 550 14.44 17.82 -13.70
CA VAL A 550 13.36 17.54 -12.74
C VAL A 550 13.95 17.48 -11.34
N VAL A 551 13.39 18.27 -10.42
CA VAL A 551 13.75 18.24 -9.00
C VAL A 551 12.61 17.62 -8.20
N LEU A 552 12.92 16.59 -7.43
CA LEU A 552 11.98 15.90 -6.56
C LEU A 552 11.94 16.60 -5.20
N VAL A 553 10.76 17.07 -4.79
CA VAL A 553 10.50 17.72 -3.50
C VAL A 553 9.33 17.03 -2.78
N GLY A 554 9.11 17.42 -1.53
CA GLY A 554 8.02 16.89 -0.72
C GLY A 554 8.42 15.64 0.08
N GLY A 555 7.49 15.15 0.90
CA GLY A 555 7.81 14.12 1.89
C GLY A 555 8.15 12.76 1.31
N SER A 556 7.53 12.38 0.20
CA SER A 556 7.84 11.11 -0.46
C SER A 556 9.15 11.18 -1.25
N ALA A 557 9.74 12.37 -1.47
CA ALA A 557 11.08 12.50 -2.04
C ALA A 557 12.20 12.19 -1.04
N GLU A 558 11.88 12.03 0.25
CA GLU A 558 12.83 11.56 1.27
C GLU A 558 12.98 10.04 1.29
N ASP A 559 12.07 9.33 0.64
CA ASP A 559 12.08 7.89 0.54
C ASP A 559 13.38 7.39 -0.10
N PHE A 560 13.86 6.23 0.35
CA PHE A 560 15.12 5.66 -0.11
C PHE A 560 15.00 4.92 -1.46
N GLU A 561 13.79 4.71 -1.99
CA GLU A 561 13.56 4.00 -3.25
C GLU A 561 12.93 4.88 -4.33
N ILE A 562 11.97 5.74 -3.98
CA ILE A 562 11.21 6.55 -4.96
C ILE A 562 12.12 7.42 -5.84
N PRO A 563 13.09 8.20 -5.30
CA PRO A 563 13.98 9.00 -6.13
C PRO A 563 14.83 8.16 -7.09
N GLU A 564 15.28 6.98 -6.67
CA GLU A 564 16.06 6.06 -7.51
C GLU A 564 15.22 5.52 -8.66
N MET A 565 14.00 5.08 -8.38
CA MET A 565 13.03 4.61 -9.39
C MET A 565 12.77 5.69 -10.44
N LEU A 566 12.49 6.92 -10.00
CA LEU A 566 12.23 8.04 -10.92
C LEU A 566 13.47 8.44 -11.72
N THR A 567 14.65 8.42 -11.11
CA THR A 567 15.91 8.70 -11.79
C THR A 567 16.15 7.68 -12.91
N GLN A 568 15.93 6.39 -12.63
CA GLN A 568 16.11 5.33 -13.62
C GLN A 568 15.16 5.48 -14.81
N ILE A 569 13.87 5.74 -14.56
CA ILE A 569 12.88 5.86 -15.64
C ILE A 569 13.04 7.15 -16.44
N LEU A 570 13.29 8.28 -15.79
CA LEU A 570 13.44 9.56 -16.48
C LEU A 570 14.76 9.67 -17.25
N ALA A 571 15.78 8.89 -16.88
CA ALA A 571 17.02 8.78 -17.65
C ALA A 571 16.79 8.23 -19.07
N GLU A 572 15.77 7.39 -19.30
CA GLU A 572 15.41 6.90 -20.63
C GLU A 572 14.98 8.05 -21.57
N TYR A 573 14.46 9.13 -21.00
CA TYR A 573 14.07 10.36 -21.70
C TYR A 573 15.20 11.39 -21.77
N ARG A 574 16.38 11.08 -21.20
CA ARG A 574 17.53 12.00 -21.03
C ARG A 574 17.22 13.20 -20.14
N ILE A 575 16.29 13.02 -19.20
CA ILE A 575 15.92 14.03 -18.21
C ILE A 575 16.84 13.86 -17.00
N VAL A 576 17.48 14.94 -16.56
CA VAL A 576 18.20 14.95 -15.28
C VAL A 576 17.18 15.00 -14.16
N CYS A 577 17.03 13.91 -13.42
CA CYS A 577 16.13 13.81 -12.28
C CYS A 577 16.93 13.52 -11.01
N GLY A 578 16.55 14.16 -9.91
CA GLY A 578 17.16 13.87 -8.62
C GLY A 578 16.40 14.48 -7.45
N ARG A 579 16.72 13.98 -6.26
CA ARG A 579 16.26 14.55 -4.99
C ARG A 579 16.75 15.99 -4.87
N GLY A 580 15.83 16.91 -4.57
CA GLY A 580 16.17 18.30 -4.29
C GLY A 580 17.14 18.41 -3.12
N ASN A 581 17.95 19.46 -3.15
CA ASN A 581 18.78 19.85 -2.02
C ASN A 581 18.69 21.36 -1.85
N ILE A 582 17.55 21.80 -1.33
CA ILE A 582 17.19 23.22 -1.23
C ILE A 582 18.26 23.92 -0.40
N ARG A 583 18.74 25.06 -0.93
CA ARG A 583 19.84 25.86 -0.38
C ARG A 583 21.16 25.09 -0.19
N GLY A 584 21.29 23.90 -0.79
CA GLY A 584 22.43 23.00 -0.64
C GLY A 584 22.49 22.25 0.69
N GLN A 585 21.48 22.37 1.56
CA GLN A 585 21.54 21.80 2.92
C GLN A 585 20.23 21.16 3.43
N GLU A 586 19.07 21.49 2.87
CA GLU A 586 17.76 21.06 3.42
C GLU A 586 17.25 19.74 2.86
N GLY A 587 17.93 19.16 1.87
CA GLY A 587 17.37 18.06 1.09
C GLY A 587 16.11 18.49 0.31
N PRO A 588 15.11 17.63 0.13
CA PRO A 588 13.94 17.86 -0.73
C PRO A 588 12.83 18.65 -0.02
N ARG A 589 13.15 19.24 1.14
CA ARG A 589 12.23 19.98 1.99
C ARG A 589 12.43 21.48 1.79
N ASN A 590 11.52 22.24 2.37
CA ASN A 590 11.60 23.68 2.55
C ASN A 590 11.58 24.48 1.24
N ALA A 591 11.16 23.86 0.12
CA ALA A 591 11.12 24.50 -1.19
C ALA A 591 10.15 25.70 -1.19
N VAL A 592 8.90 25.50 -0.79
CA VAL A 592 7.89 26.57 -0.74
C VAL A 592 8.29 27.66 0.26
N ALA A 593 8.69 27.29 1.48
CA ALA A 593 9.13 28.23 2.51
C ALA A 593 10.34 29.08 2.07
N THR A 594 11.32 28.46 1.40
CA THR A 594 12.46 29.17 0.79
C THR A 594 12.00 30.09 -0.33
N GLY A 595 11.09 29.63 -1.20
CA GLY A 595 10.53 30.43 -2.28
C GLY A 595 9.76 31.66 -1.81
N LEU A 596 8.98 31.53 -0.73
CA LEU A 596 8.28 32.64 -0.08
C LEU A 596 9.24 33.72 0.39
N LEU A 597 10.37 33.30 0.98
CA LEU A 597 11.41 34.21 1.43
C LEU A 597 12.11 34.89 0.24
N LEU A 598 12.43 34.14 -0.82
CA LEU A 598 13.01 34.70 -2.04
C LEU A 598 12.05 35.67 -2.76
N SER A 599 10.74 35.40 -2.69
CA SER A 599 9.72 36.29 -3.27
C SER A 599 9.72 37.68 -2.63
N SER A 600 10.23 37.83 -1.40
CA SER A 600 10.35 39.14 -0.75
C SER A 600 11.48 40.01 -1.30
N LEU A 601 12.40 39.44 -2.09
CA LEU A 601 13.51 40.14 -2.72
C LEU A 601 13.16 40.68 -4.10
N GLY A 602 12.12 40.12 -4.73
CA GLY A 602 11.57 40.66 -5.99
C GLY A 602 10.96 42.03 -5.72
N ARG A 603 11.42 43.06 -6.45
CA ARG A 603 10.80 44.39 -6.38
C ARG A 603 9.33 44.28 -6.79
N GLU A 604 8.44 44.90 -6.00
CA GLU A 604 7.10 45.31 -6.45
C GLU A 604 7.27 46.42 -7.53
N GLU A 605 7.76 46.06 -8.71
CA GLU A 605 7.54 46.86 -9.92
C GLU A 605 6.26 46.29 -10.55
N GLY A 606 5.20 47.10 -10.49
CA GLY A 606 3.80 46.75 -10.70
C GLY A 606 3.49 45.70 -11.77
N LEU A 607 2.71 44.70 -11.34
CA LEU A 607 1.69 44.08 -12.18
C LEU A 607 0.46 44.99 -12.27
#